data_AF-A0A2N7ATF7-F1
#
_entry.id   AF-A0A2N7ATF7-F1
#
_cell.length_a   1.000
_cell.length_b   1.000
_cell.length_c   1.000
_cell.angle_alpha   90.00
_cell.angle_beta   90.00
_cell.angle_gamma   90.00
#
_symmetry.space_group_name_H-M   'P 1'
#
loop_
_entity.id
_entity.type
_entity.pdbx_description
1 polymer ?
#
loop_
_entity_poly.entity_id
_entity_poly.type
_entity_poly.pdbx_seq_one_letter_code
_entity_poly.pdbx_strand_id
1 'polypeptide(L)'
;MKLQEHQQWLVDFYKKRNWYQYSPFVHLNFLTEEVGELSRAVRAIEIGRDHPGETQKNQAELDYNLKEELADVMDQLLVISSVYGIKPEELLQQSEDKLKKRFKKE
;
A
#
# COMPACT_ATOMS: atom_id res chain seq x y z
N MET A 1 -1.44 3.40 16.47
CA MET A 1 -0.28 2.56 16.17
C MET A 1 0.74 3.40 15.45
N LYS A 2 2.02 3.32 15.84
CA LYS A 2 3.11 3.96 15.09
C LYS A 2 3.45 3.12 13.86
N LEU A 3 4.05 3.74 12.84
CA LEU A 3 4.33 3.05 11.57
C LEU A 3 5.30 1.87 11.75
N GLN A 4 6.35 2.04 12.56
CA GLN A 4 7.24 0.94 12.94
C GLN A 4 6.54 -0.19 13.71
N GLU A 5 5.57 0.12 14.58
CA GLU A 5 4.80 -0.89 15.31
C GLU A 5 3.92 -1.70 14.35
N HIS A 6 3.32 -1.04 13.36
CA HIS A 6 2.54 -1.68 12.30
C HIS A 6 3.38 -2.59 11.43
N GLN A 7 4.54 -2.11 10.95
CA GLN A 7 5.47 -2.92 10.16
C GLN A 7 5.89 -4.18 10.91
N GLN A 8 6.19 -4.08 12.21
CA GLN A 8 6.54 -5.23 13.03
C GLN A 8 5.38 -6.23 13.12
N TRP A 9 4.16 -5.75 13.39
CA TRP A 9 2.97 -6.60 13.42
C TRP A 9 2.73 -7.31 12.08
N LEU A 10 2.88 -6.61 10.95
CA LEU A 10 2.76 -7.17 9.61
C LEU A 10 3.80 -8.26 9.35
N VAL A 11 5.06 -8.00 9.67
CA VAL A 11 6.14 -8.98 9.51
C VAL A 11 5.84 -10.25 10.30
N ASP A 12 5.40 -10.11 11.54
CA ASP A 12 5.06 -11.27 12.39
C ASP A 12 3.82 -12.02 11.86
N PHE A 13 2.84 -11.30 11.33
CA PHE A 13 1.67 -11.88 10.68
C PHE A 13 2.04 -12.69 9.42
N TYR A 14 2.91 -12.14 8.58
CA TYR A 14 3.40 -12.78 7.35
C TYR A 14 4.28 -13.99 7.65
N LYS A 15 5.13 -13.93 8.69
CA LYS A 15 5.95 -15.06 9.13
C LYS A 15 5.09 -16.24 9.61
N LYS A 16 4.03 -15.98 10.38
CA LYS A 16 3.08 -17.02 10.83
C LYS A 16 2.43 -17.78 9.67
N ARG A 17 2.29 -17.14 8.51
CA ARG A 17 1.69 -17.72 7.30
C ARG A 17 2.71 -18.24 6.30
N ASN A 18 3.99 -18.17 6.64
CA ASN A 18 5.08 -18.53 5.75
C ASN A 18 5.06 -17.73 4.42
N TRP A 19 4.58 -16.48 4.47
CA TRP A 19 4.56 -15.57 3.32
C TRP A 19 5.80 -14.67 3.29
N TYR A 20 6.37 -14.38 4.46
CA TYR A 20 7.57 -13.55 4.57
C TYR A 20 8.81 -14.17 3.90
N GLN A 21 8.82 -15.48 3.67
CA GLN A 21 9.94 -16.19 3.04
C GLN A 21 10.05 -15.94 1.54
N TYR A 22 9.02 -15.38 0.91
CA TYR A 22 8.99 -15.22 -0.53
C TYR A 22 10.08 -14.25 -1.00
N SER A 23 10.50 -14.41 -2.25
CA SER A 23 11.55 -13.56 -2.81
C SER A 23 11.06 -12.11 -2.93
N PRO A 24 11.97 -11.11 -2.94
CA PRO A 24 11.59 -9.73 -3.21
C PRO A 24 10.80 -9.54 -4.51
N PHE A 25 11.05 -10.37 -5.53
CA PHE A 25 10.28 -10.34 -6.79
C PHE A 25 8.81 -10.74 -6.59
N VAL A 26 8.53 -11.71 -5.72
CA VAL A 26 7.16 -12.09 -5.38
C VAL A 26 6.46 -10.99 -4.58
N HIS A 27 7.17 -10.36 -3.63
CA HIS A 27 6.61 -9.20 -2.91
C HIS A 27 6.31 -8.02 -3.84
N LEU A 28 7.13 -7.78 -4.87
CA LEU A 28 6.83 -6.78 -5.91
C LEU A 28 5.61 -7.15 -6.77
N ASN A 29 5.38 -8.44 -7.01
CA ASN A 29 4.16 -8.89 -7.68
C ASN A 29 2.93 -8.57 -6.82
N PHE A 30 2.95 -8.90 -5.52
CA PHE A 30 1.85 -8.55 -4.61
C PHE A 30 1.59 -7.04 -4.60
N LEU A 31 2.63 -6.21 -4.48
CA LEU A 31 2.48 -4.75 -4.59
C LEU A 31 1.79 -4.34 -5.90
N THR A 32 2.12 -4.98 -7.01
CA THR A 32 1.52 -4.67 -8.32
C THR A 32 0.05 -5.10 -8.39
N GLU A 33 -0.29 -6.23 -7.76
CA GLU A 33 -1.67 -6.68 -7.59
C GLU A 33 -2.49 -5.64 -6.80
N GLU A 34 -2.01 -5.20 -5.63
CA GLU A 34 -2.71 -4.19 -4.81
C GLU A 34 -2.84 -2.84 -5.52
N VAL A 35 -1.82 -2.42 -6.29
CA VAL A 35 -1.91 -1.20 -7.11
C VAL A 35 -2.99 -1.34 -8.19
N GLY A 36 -3.18 -2.54 -8.74
CA GLY A 36 -4.27 -2.84 -9.66
C GLY A 36 -5.64 -2.72 -8.99
N GLU A 37 -5.78 -3.23 -7.78
CA GLU A 37 -7.01 -3.12 -6.99
C GLU A 37 -7.30 -1.66 -6.60
N LEU A 38 -6.29 -0.91 -6.17
CA LEU A 38 -6.39 0.53 -5.92
C LEU A 38 -6.81 1.30 -7.17
N SER A 39 -6.23 0.99 -8.33
CA SER A 39 -6.61 1.61 -9.60
C SER A 39 -8.10 1.38 -9.91
N ARG A 40 -8.58 0.16 -9.65
CA ARG A 40 -9.98 -0.22 -9.82
C ARG A 40 -10.91 0.52 -8.86
N ALA A 41 -10.49 0.71 -7.61
CA ALA A 41 -11.24 1.48 -6.61
C ALA A 41 -11.36 2.96 -6.99
N VAL A 42 -10.26 3.61 -7.38
CA VAL A 42 -10.26 5.00 -7.86
C VAL A 42 -11.15 5.14 -9.10
N ARG A 43 -11.02 4.24 -10.08
CA ARG A 43 -11.88 4.27 -11.27
C ARG A 43 -13.37 4.21 -10.93
N ALA A 44 -13.75 3.36 -9.96
CA ALA A 44 -15.13 3.21 -9.54
C ALA A 44 -15.72 4.50 -8.96
N ILE A 45 -14.91 5.29 -8.24
CA ILE A 45 -15.31 6.59 -7.70
C ILE A 45 -15.38 7.66 -8.79
N GLU A 46 -14.35 7.75 -9.64
CA GLU A 46 -14.20 8.86 -10.58
C GLU A 46 -15.13 8.76 -11.79
N ILE A 47 -15.22 7.57 -12.39
CA ILE A 47 -15.95 7.38 -13.67
C ILE A 47 -16.88 6.16 -13.65
N GLY A 48 -17.05 5.53 -12.49
CA GLY A 48 -17.85 4.32 -12.34
C GLY A 48 -17.24 3.07 -12.99
N ARG A 49 -17.94 1.96 -12.83
CA ARG A 49 -17.59 0.68 -13.48
C ARG A 49 -18.81 0.11 -14.17
N ASP A 50 -18.69 0.01 -15.49
CA ASP A 50 -19.64 -0.71 -16.32
C ASP A 50 -19.17 -2.16 -16.47
N HIS A 51 -19.40 -2.98 -15.46
CA HIS A 51 -19.09 -4.41 -15.48
C HIS A 51 -20.37 -5.22 -15.23
N PRO A 52 -20.77 -6.14 -16.12
CA PRO A 52 -22.05 -6.85 -16.04
C PRO A 52 -22.28 -7.67 -14.76
N GLY A 53 -21.21 -8.04 -14.06
CA GLY A 53 -21.26 -8.80 -12.81
C GLY A 53 -21.21 -7.94 -11.54
N GLU A 54 -21.12 -6.61 -11.64
CA GLU A 54 -20.96 -5.76 -10.47
C GLU A 54 -22.26 -5.10 -10.03
N THR A 55 -22.58 -5.27 -8.75
CA THR A 55 -23.64 -4.51 -8.10
C THR A 55 -23.22 -3.06 -7.94
N GLN A 56 -24.17 -2.14 -8.14
CA GLN A 56 -23.94 -0.72 -7.94
C GLN A 56 -23.63 -0.45 -6.46
N LYS A 57 -22.38 -0.03 -6.19
CA LYS A 57 -21.94 0.34 -4.85
C LYS A 57 -22.43 1.74 -4.50
N ASN A 58 -22.82 1.96 -3.25
CA ASN A 58 -23.05 3.30 -2.71
C ASN A 58 -21.72 3.98 -2.33
N GLN A 59 -21.75 5.27 -2.04
CA GLN A 59 -20.52 6.04 -1.75
C GLN A 59 -19.75 5.50 -0.55
N ALA A 60 -20.44 5.05 0.51
CA ALA A 60 -19.77 4.52 1.70
C ALA A 60 -19.04 3.20 1.39
N GLU A 61 -19.60 2.36 0.52
CA GLU A 61 -18.94 1.14 0.05
C GLU A 61 -17.74 1.43 -0.85
N LEU A 62 -17.80 2.48 -1.67
CA LEU A 62 -16.68 2.94 -2.49
C LEU A 62 -15.54 3.50 -1.64
N ASP A 63 -15.86 4.35 -0.65
CA ASP A 63 -14.88 4.95 0.27
C ASP A 63 -14.21 3.89 1.14
N TYR A 64 -14.99 2.90 1.60
CA TYR A 64 -14.46 1.75 2.33
C TYR A 64 -13.46 0.96 1.48
N ASN A 65 -13.84 0.63 0.24
CA ASN A 65 -12.95 -0.09 -0.69
C ASN A 65 -11.69 0.73 -0.96
N LEU A 66 -11.78 2.03 -1.23
CA LEU A 66 -10.60 2.87 -1.48
C LEU A 66 -9.63 2.85 -0.28
N LYS A 67 -10.16 2.93 0.94
CA LYS A 67 -9.35 2.87 2.15
C LYS A 67 -8.67 1.52 2.33
N GLU A 68 -9.35 0.43 2.01
CA GLU A 68 -8.81 -0.93 2.02
C GLU A 68 -7.61 -1.04 1.05
N GLU A 69 -7.81 -0.72 -0.23
CA GLU A 69 -6.74 -0.85 -1.22
C GLU A 69 -5.53 0.07 -0.94
N LEU A 70 -5.77 1.27 -0.39
CA LEU A 70 -4.68 2.15 0.05
C LEU A 70 -3.88 1.54 1.19
N ALA A 71 -4.55 0.85 2.11
CA ALA A 71 -3.89 0.16 3.21
C ALA A 71 -3.09 -1.05 2.69
N ASP A 72 -3.63 -1.82 1.75
CA ASP A 72 -2.95 -2.98 1.18
C ASP A 72 -1.68 -2.59 0.41
N VAL A 73 -1.74 -1.51 -0.40
CA VAL A 73 -0.55 -0.93 -1.05
C VAL A 73 0.49 -0.49 -0.02
N MET A 74 0.06 0.17 1.07
CA MET A 74 0.96 0.59 2.15
C MET A 74 1.60 -0.63 2.83
N ASP A 75 0.83 -1.67 3.11
CA ASP A 75 1.29 -2.88 3.79
C ASP A 75 2.34 -3.62 2.95
N GLN A 76 2.15 -3.73 1.63
CA GLN A 76 3.17 -4.31 0.74
C GLN A 76 4.46 -3.47 0.73
N LEU A 77 4.38 -2.13 0.72
CA LEU A 77 5.56 -1.26 0.83
C LEU A 77 6.30 -1.45 2.17
N LEU A 78 5.56 -1.61 3.27
CA LEU A 78 6.12 -1.89 4.60
C LEU A 78 6.79 -3.26 4.67
N VAL A 79 6.21 -4.28 4.05
CA VAL A 79 6.82 -5.62 3.96
C VAL A 79 8.08 -5.58 3.10
N ILE A 80 8.03 -4.99 1.91
CA ILE A 80 9.21 -4.87 1.03
C ILE A 80 10.35 -4.12 1.74
N SER A 81 10.06 -2.98 2.38
CA SER A 81 11.09 -2.23 3.12
C SER A 81 11.70 -3.07 4.25
N SER A 82 10.89 -3.86 4.97
CA SER A 82 11.40 -4.75 6.03
C SER A 82 12.32 -5.85 5.51
N VAL A 83 12.04 -6.40 4.31
CA VAL A 83 12.90 -7.41 3.65
C VAL A 83 14.31 -6.86 3.37
N TYR A 84 14.42 -5.55 3.10
CA TYR A 84 15.69 -4.85 2.90
C TYR A 84 16.27 -4.22 4.18
N GLY A 85 15.63 -4.42 5.34
CA GLY A 85 16.07 -3.85 6.61
C GLY A 85 15.89 -2.33 6.71
N ILE A 86 14.98 -1.76 5.92
CA ILE A 86 14.68 -0.32 5.88
C ILE A 86 13.51 -0.03 6.81
N LYS A 87 13.68 0.93 7.71
CA LYS A 87 12.59 1.37 8.60
C LYS A 87 11.66 2.36 7.90
N PRO A 88 10.36 2.38 8.24
CA PRO A 88 9.41 3.27 7.60
C PRO A 88 9.75 4.75 7.79
N GLU A 89 10.28 5.13 8.96
CA GLU A 89 10.69 6.51 9.25
C GLU A 89 11.83 6.98 8.34
N GLU A 90 12.72 6.08 7.90
CA GLU A 90 13.79 6.40 6.95
C GLU A 90 13.22 6.79 5.58
N LEU A 91 12.15 6.10 5.13
CA LEU A 91 11.46 6.42 3.87
C LEU A 91 10.81 7.80 3.93
N LEU A 92 10.11 8.10 5.04
CA LEU A 92 9.45 9.39 5.25
C LEU A 92 10.46 10.53 5.25
N GLN A 93 11.54 10.38 6.05
CA GLN A 93 12.60 11.38 6.14
C GLN A 93 13.28 11.61 4.78
N GLN A 94 13.61 10.53 4.05
CA GLN A 94 14.24 10.62 2.74
C GLN A 94 13.36 11.36 1.72
N SER A 95 12.05 11.11 1.72
CA SER A 95 11.10 11.79 0.84
C SER A 95 10.99 13.28 1.19
N GLU A 96 10.80 13.61 2.47
CA GLU A 96 10.68 14.98 2.94
C GLU A 96 11.96 15.80 2.68
N ASP A 97 13.13 15.24 2.98
CA ASP A 97 14.42 15.90 2.71
C ASP A 97 14.62 16.16 1.22
N LYS A 98 14.23 15.21 0.35
CA LYS A 98 14.31 15.37 -1.10
C LYS A 98 13.43 16.53 -1.57
N LEU A 99 12.20 16.63 -1.09
CA LEU A 99 11.27 17.70 -1.45
C LEU A 99 11.76 19.05 -0.91
N LYS A 100 12.16 19.15 0.36
CA LYS A 100 12.74 20.37 0.94
C LYS A 100 13.97 20.85 0.18
N LYS A 101 14.86 19.92 -0.24
CA LYS A 101 16.04 20.27 -1.06
C LYS A 101 15.64 20.79 -2.45
N ARG A 102 14.61 20.21 -3.07
CA ARG A 102 14.14 20.60 -4.42
C ARG A 102 13.47 21.98 -4.43
N PHE A 103 12.70 22.30 -3.38
CA PHE A 103 11.90 23.53 -3.30
C PHE A 103 12.49 24.59 -2.35
N LYS A 104 13.76 24.47 -1.94
CA LYS A 104 14.45 25.37 -1.00
C LYS A 104 14.58 26.85 -1.45
N LYS A 105 14.07 27.20 -2.63
CA LYS A 105 14.14 28.53 -3.26
C LYS A 105 12.77 29.08 -3.69
N GLU A 106 11.68 28.41 -3.33
CA GLU A 106 10.35 29.02 -3.28
C GLU A 106 10.13 29.60 -1.88
#